data_AF-A0A8T5PLZ7-F1
#
_entry.id   AF-A0A8T5PLZ7-F1
#
_cell.length_a   1.000
_cell.length_b   1.000
_cell.length_c   1.000
_cell.angle_alpha   90.00
_cell.angle_beta   90.00
_cell.angle_gamma   90.00
#
_symmetry.space_group_name_H-M   'P 1'
#
loop_
_entity.id
_entity.type
_entity.pdbx_description
1 polymer ?
#
loop_
_entity_poly.entity_id
_entity_poly.type
_entity_poly.pdbx_seq_one_letter_code
_entity_poly.pdbx_strand_id
1 'polypeptide(L)' 'MTELIACLSTGKGTWAHVSSLIEKADWTRVFLVTNEFGLRFDLKGKGEFIVTDFDKGIDSVVGDIVKQLNGKFKG' A
#
# COMPACT_ATOMS: atom_id res chain seq x y z
N MET A 1 -5.88 6.04 16.85
CA MET A 1 -6.00 5.02 15.79
C MET A 1 -4.92 5.33 14.78
N THR A 2 -4.05 4.39 14.43
CA THR A 2 -2.89 4.68 13.59
C THR A 2 -2.92 3.75 12.38
N GLU A 3 -2.90 4.34 11.19
CA GLU A 3 -3.00 3.65 9.91
C GLU A 3 -1.70 3.90 9.13
N LEU A 4 -1.22 2.86 8.43
CA LEU A 4 0.00 2.93 7.61
C LEU A 4 -0.39 2.98 6.14
N ILE A 5 0.20 3.90 5.37
CA ILE A 5 0.16 3.90 3.92
C ILE A 5 1.60 3.83 3.43
N ALA A 6 1.95 2.82 2.64
CA ALA A 6 3.30 2.64 2.11
C ALA A 6 3.26 2.29 0.62
N CYS A 7 4.22 2.83 -0.14
CA CYS A 7 4.40 2.49 -1.54
C CYS A 7 5.37 1.32 -1.68
N LEU A 8 4.91 0.25 -2.32
CA LEU A 8 5.69 -0.94 -2.63
C LEU A 8 5.94 -1.02 -4.13
N SER A 9 7.17 -0.81 -4.56
CA SER A 9 7.61 -1.02 -5.94
C SER A 9 8.16 -2.43 -6.14
N THR A 10 8.97 -2.66 -7.17
CA THR A 10 9.57 -3.97 -7.49
C THR A 10 10.88 -4.27 -6.74
N GLY A 11 11.39 -3.32 -5.93
CA GLY A 11 12.66 -3.47 -5.23
C GLY A 11 12.58 -4.39 -4.01
N LYS A 12 13.33 -5.51 -4.02
CA LYS A 12 13.42 -6.45 -2.88
C LYS A 12 13.86 -5.80 -1.56
N GLY A 13 14.74 -4.79 -1.61
CA GLY A 13 15.15 -4.02 -0.43
C GLY A 13 14.00 -3.21 0.18
N THR A 14 13.15 -2.62 -0.67
CA THR A 14 11.94 -1.91 -0.25
C THR A 14 10.97 -2.86 0.44
N TRP A 15 10.85 -4.10 -0.04
CA TRP A 15 9.97 -5.10 0.56
C TRP A 15 10.38 -5.44 1.99
N ALA A 16 11.67 -5.68 2.22
CA ALA A 16 12.18 -5.92 3.58
C ALA A 16 11.92 -4.72 4.51
N HIS A 17 12.07 -3.50 3.99
CA HIS A 17 11.84 -2.28 4.77
C HIS A 17 10.36 -2.10 5.13
N VAL A 18 9.45 -2.27 4.17
CA VAL A 18 8.00 -2.17 4.37
C VAL A 18 7.51 -3.26 5.31
N SER A 19 7.99 -4.50 5.17
CA SER A 19 7.69 -5.59 6.11
C SER A 19 8.12 -5.23 7.54
N SER A 20 9.32 -4.69 7.72
CA SER A 20 9.79 -4.23 9.04
C SER A 20 8.92 -3.11 9.61
N LEU A 21 8.44 -2.16 8.78
CA LEU A 21 7.55 -1.08 9.22
C LEU A 21 6.19 -1.63 9.69
N ILE A 22 5.64 -2.61 8.98
CA ILE A 22 4.37 -3.26 9.36
C ILE A 22 4.53 -4.02 10.68
N GLU A 23 5.66 -4.68 10.91
CA GLU A 23 5.89 -5.49 12.12
C GLU A 23 6.25 -4.66 13.36
N LYS A 24 6.85 -3.48 13.20
CA LYS A 24 7.34 -2.64 14.31
C LYS A 24 6.27 -1.91 15.10
N ALA A 25 5.04 -1.82 14.60
CA ALA A 25 3.95 -1.13 15.27
C ALA A 25 2.62 -1.85 15.06
N ASP A 26 1.69 -1.68 16.00
CA ASP A 26 0.37 -2.28 15.90
C ASP A 26 -0.56 -1.34 15.11
N TRP A 27 -0.48 -1.45 13.79
CA TRP A 27 -1.32 -0.68 12.88
C TRP A 27 -2.76 -1.19 12.93
N THR A 28 -3.70 -0.25 12.97
CA THR A 28 -5.12 -0.59 12.85
C THR A 28 -5.43 -1.12 11.46
N ARG A 29 -4.87 -0.47 10.44
CA ARG A 29 -4.93 -0.87 9.02
C ARG A 29 -3.66 -0.49 8.29
N VAL A 30 -3.29 -1.28 7.28
CA VAL A 30 -2.16 -1.05 6.39
C VAL A 30 -2.66 -0.95 4.95
N PHE A 31 -2.26 0.07 4.22
CA PHE A 31 -2.52 0.23 2.80
C PHE A 31 -1.20 0.18 2.03
N LEU A 32 -1.06 -0.80 1.14
CA LEU A 32 0.11 -0.92 0.26
C LEU A 32 -0.23 -0.48 -1.15
N VAL A 33 0.29 0.67 -1.55
CA VAL A 33 0.18 1.17 -2.93
C VAL A 33 1.23 0.46 -3.78
N THR A 34 0.78 -0.30 -4.77
CA THR A 34 1.67 -1.12 -5.60
C THR A 34 1.11 -1.34 -7.00
N ASN A 35 1.86 -2.03 -7.86
CA ASN A 35 1.37 -2.53 -9.14
C ASN A 35 1.13 -4.05 -9.04
N GLU A 36 0.76 -4.69 -10.16
CA GLU A 36 0.51 -6.14 -10.19
C GLU A 36 1.67 -6.99 -9.64
N PHE A 37 2.91 -6.48 -9.76
CA PHE A 37 4.09 -7.18 -9.25
C PHE A 37 4.09 -7.27 -7.70
N GLY A 38 3.67 -6.22 -7.01
CA GLY A 38 3.70 -6.20 -5.54
C GLY A 38 2.55 -6.96 -4.88
N LEU A 39 1.59 -7.48 -5.64
CA LEU A 39 0.60 -8.44 -5.11
C LEU A 39 1.25 -9.74 -4.59
N ARG A 40 2.50 -10.01 -4.97
CA ARG A 40 3.31 -11.13 -4.46
C ARG A 40 3.88 -10.87 -3.07
N PHE A 41 3.72 -9.66 -2.53
CA PHE A 41 4.16 -9.32 -1.18
C PHE A 41 3.29 -10.03 -0.14
N ASP A 42 3.91 -10.62 0.87
CA ASP A 42 3.17 -11.29 1.95
C ASP A 42 2.71 -10.25 2.99
N LEU A 43 1.47 -9.81 2.82
CA LEU A 43 0.76 -8.98 3.79
C LEU A 43 0.13 -9.94 4.81
N LYS A 44 0.80 -10.13 5.97
CA LYS A 44 0.33 -10.95 7.11
C LYS A 44 -0.96 -10.37 7.76
N GLY A 45 -2.06 -10.38 7.03
CA GLY A 45 -3.43 -10.19 7.50
C GLY A 45 -3.97 -8.76 7.51
N LYS A 46 -3.31 -7.80 8.16
CA LYS A 46 -3.90 -6.47 8.46
C LYS A 46 -3.80 -5.42 7.34
N GLY A 47 -3.60 -5.82 6.08
CA GLY A 47 -3.42 -4.84 5.01
C GLY A 47 -4.14 -5.11 3.71
N GLU A 48 -4.39 -4.01 3.01
CA GLU A 48 -5.08 -3.92 1.75
C GLU A 48 -4.11 -3.45 0.68
N PHE A 49 -4.17 -4.08 -0.49
CA PHE A 49 -3.42 -3.62 -1.65
C PHE A 49 -4.22 -2.56 -2.42
N ILE A 50 -3.55 -1.47 -2.76
CA ILE A 50 -4.03 -0.46 -3.70
C ILE A 50 -3.23 -0.68 -4.96
N VAL A 51 -3.83 -1.36 -5.94
CA VAL A 51 -3.16 -1.64 -7.20
C VAL A 51 -3.38 -0.46 -8.14
N THR A 52 -2.28 0.13 -8.57
CA THR A 52 -2.25 1.20 -9.57
C THR A 52 -1.17 0.90 -10.59
N ASP A 53 -1.40 1.38 -11.80
CA ASP A 53 -0.43 1.31 -12.88
C ASP A 53 0.42 2.59 -12.86
N PHE A 54 1.68 2.46 -12.48
CA PHE A 54 2.61 3.59 -12.40
C PHE A 54 3.09 4.08 -13.76
N ASP A 55 2.80 3.36 -14.85
CA ASP A 55 3.11 3.79 -16.23
C ASP A 55 2.04 4.74 -16.78
N LYS A 56 0.90 4.91 -16.09
CA LYS A 56 -0.12 5.90 -16.43
C LYS A 56 0.29 7.32 -16.01
N GLY A 57 -0.36 8.32 -16.62
CA GLY A 57 -0.22 9.71 -16.20
C GLY A 57 -0.57 9.91 -14.72
N ILE A 58 0.13 10.84 -14.06
CA ILE A 58 0.02 11.14 -12.62
C ILE A 58 -1.43 11.35 -12.18
N ASP A 59 -2.24 12.06 -12.96
CA ASP A 59 -3.65 12.29 -12.64
C ASP A 59 -4.47 11.00 -12.54
N SER A 60 -4.17 10.02 -13.41
CA SER A 60 -4.82 8.71 -13.37
C SER A 60 -4.39 7.92 -12.14
N VAL A 61 -3.10 7.94 -11.80
CA VAL A 61 -2.55 7.24 -10.63
C VAL A 61 -3.18 7.79 -9.35
N VAL A 62 -3.21 9.12 -9.21
CA VAL A 62 -3.85 9.78 -8.07
C VAL A 62 -5.34 9.43 -8.00
N GLY A 63 -6.04 9.46 -9.14
CA GLY A 63 -7.45 9.08 -9.22
C GLY A 63 -7.71 7.65 -8.76
N ASP A 64 -6.88 6.70 -9.16
CA ASP A 64 -7.01 5.28 -8.77
C ASP A 64 -6.74 5.07 -7.28
N ILE A 65 -5.71 5.73 -6.73
CA ILE A 65 -5.39 5.69 -5.29
C ILE A 65 -6.53 6.28 -4.47
N VAL A 66 -7.00 7.48 -4.83
CA VAL A 66 -8.07 8.18 -4.10
C VAL A 66 -9.36 7.36 -4.15
N LYS A 67 -9.75 6.79 -5.30
CA LYS A 67 -10.95 5.95 -5.40
C LYS A 67 -10.88 4.72 -4.50
N GLN A 68 -9.73 4.06 -4.45
CA GLN A 68 -9.54 2.84 -3.64
C GLN A 68 -9.43 3.13 -2.15
N LEU A 69 -9.04 4.35 -1.77
CA LEU A 69 -8.95 4.82 -0.40
C LEU A 69 -10.24 5.47 0.12
N ASN A 70 -11.08 5.99 -0.77
CA ASN A 70 -12.27 6.74 -0.40
C ASN A 70 -13.26 5.84 0.36
N GLY A 71 -13.67 6.27 1.56
CA GLY A 71 -14.55 5.51 2.45
C GLY A 71 -13.85 4.46 3.33
N LYS A 72 -12.53 4.25 3.19
CA LYS A 72 -11.76 3.32 4.04
C LYS A 72 -11.21 3.98 5.30
N PHE A 73 -10.94 5.28 5.25
CA PHE A 73 -10.58 6.08 6.43
C PHE A 73 -11.83 6.41 7.25
N LYS A 74 -11.76 6.12 8.56
CA LYS A 74 -12.65 6.72 9.56
C LYS A 74 -11.78 7.62 10.42
N GLY A 75 -11.63 8.87 9.98
CA GLY A 75 -11.08 9.92 10.84
C GLY A 75 -11.98 10.14 12.04
#